data_AF-A0A2N0RRF1-F1
#
_entry.id   AF-A0A2N0RRF1-F1
#
_cell.length_a   1.000
_cell.length_b   1.000
_cell.length_c   1.000
_cell.angle_alpha   90.00
_cell.angle_beta   90.00
_cell.angle_gamma   90.00
#
_symmetry.space_group_name_H-M   'P 1'
#
loop_
_entity.id
_entity.type
_entity.pdbx_description
1 polymer ?
#
loop_
_entity_poly.entity_id
_entity_poly.type
_entity_poly.pdbx_seq_one_letter_code
_entity_poly.pdbx_strand_id
1 'polypeptide(L)'
;MRHRRGSLSKEIKSALFKVLKIPEIKSNAGSKIGEWKNSPCVIEAYSNIWDSDDSSLVNINKIITKAMPKESKKSCLAPSLISFTLAVCCVVLNPHTDEIKCSEKSVKKRYVVFLSLLNDNKIPEESNIMHIQKEESKMKDNESIEDHDSEEETDDRNLFD
;
A
#
# COMPACT_ATOMS: atom_id res chain seq x y z
N MET A 1 -7.71 13.00 -17.36
CA MET A 1 -8.30 12.47 -16.10
C MET A 1 -7.27 11.80 -15.15
N ARG A 2 -5.96 12.09 -15.28
CA ARG A 2 -4.86 11.45 -14.51
C ARG A 2 -4.49 12.21 -13.22
N HIS A 3 -4.68 13.53 -13.18
CA HIS A 3 -4.24 14.40 -12.07
C HIS A 3 -5.06 14.29 -10.77
N ARG A 4 -6.35 13.92 -10.84
CA ARG A 4 -7.19 13.81 -9.64
C ARG A 4 -6.88 12.58 -8.78
N ARG A 5 -6.55 11.44 -9.39
CA ARG A 5 -6.35 10.16 -8.67
C ARG A 5 -5.05 10.13 -7.87
N GLY A 6 -3.96 10.65 -8.42
CA GLY A 6 -2.68 10.78 -7.71
C GLY A 6 -2.75 11.77 -6.54
N SER A 7 -3.53 12.84 -6.69
CA SER A 7 -3.84 13.76 -5.59
C SER A 7 -4.64 13.06 -4.49
N LEU A 8 -5.62 12.22 -4.85
CA LEU A 8 -6.52 11.59 -3.88
C LEU A 8 -5.83 10.55 -2.98
N SER A 9 -4.99 9.68 -3.55
CA SER A 9 -4.21 8.73 -2.74
C SER A 9 -3.27 9.44 -1.77
N LYS A 10 -2.76 10.62 -2.13
CA LYS A 10 -1.93 11.45 -1.24
C LYS A 10 -2.74 12.02 -0.08
N GLU A 11 -3.94 12.54 -0.34
CA GLU A 11 -4.85 13.03 0.71
C GLU A 11 -5.28 11.90 1.66
N ILE A 12 -5.62 10.73 1.11
CA ILE A 12 -5.96 9.54 1.91
C ILE A 12 -4.76 9.13 2.78
N LYS A 13 -3.55 9.08 2.21
CA LYS A 13 -2.34 8.75 2.97
C LYS A 13 -2.06 9.74 4.10
N SER A 14 -2.25 11.05 3.89
CA SER A 14 -2.09 12.04 4.95
C SER A 14 -3.18 11.92 6.02
N ALA A 15 -4.42 11.63 5.62
CA ALA A 15 -5.52 11.39 6.55
C ALA A 15 -5.29 10.11 7.37
N LEU A 16 -4.82 9.04 6.74
CA LEU A 16 -4.46 7.76 7.35
C LEU A 16 -3.50 7.95 8.52
N PHE A 17 -2.37 8.63 8.28
CA PHE A 17 -1.38 8.89 9.34
C PHE A 17 -1.98 9.61 10.55
N LYS A 18 -2.85 10.59 10.30
CA LYS A 18 -3.48 11.38 11.37
C LYS A 18 -4.61 10.63 12.09
N VAL A 19 -5.38 9.82 11.39
CA VAL A 19 -6.53 9.09 11.99
C VAL A 19 -6.04 7.91 12.80
N LEU A 20 -5.10 7.12 12.26
CA LEU A 20 -4.52 5.98 12.95
C LEU A 20 -3.38 6.36 13.90
N LYS A 21 -3.02 7.65 13.97
CA LYS A 21 -1.98 8.19 14.86
C LYS A 21 -0.61 7.51 14.69
N ILE A 22 -0.28 7.17 13.44
CA ILE A 22 1.01 6.55 13.10
C ILE A 22 1.98 7.60 12.54
N PRO A 23 3.31 7.42 12.71
CA PRO A 23 4.30 8.37 12.21
C PRO A 23 4.23 8.52 10.68
N GLU A 24 4.37 9.73 10.16
CA GLU A 24 4.45 9.94 8.72
C GLU A 24 5.79 9.45 8.16
N ILE A 25 5.76 8.82 6.99
CA ILE A 25 6.97 8.39 6.28
C ILE A 25 6.89 8.71 4.79
N LYS A 26 8.02 9.15 4.24
CA LYS A 26 8.17 9.46 2.81
C LYS A 26 8.35 8.18 2.00
N SER A 27 7.81 8.16 0.78
CA SER A 27 7.88 6.98 -0.09
C SER A 27 9.29 6.66 -0.60
N ASN A 28 10.26 7.55 -0.42
CA ASN A 28 11.67 7.38 -0.80
C ASN A 28 12.58 7.16 0.42
N ALA A 29 12.03 6.67 1.54
CA ALA A 29 12.78 6.43 2.76
C ALA A 29 13.65 5.15 2.74
N GLY A 30 13.61 4.38 1.64
CA GLY A 30 14.44 3.18 1.46
C GLY A 30 14.14 2.10 2.51
N SER A 31 15.20 1.50 3.06
CA SER A 31 15.12 0.45 4.08
C SER A 31 14.33 0.86 5.34
N LYS A 32 14.28 2.16 5.66
CA LYS A 32 13.49 2.68 6.79
C LYS A 32 11.99 2.41 6.67
N ILE A 33 11.49 2.10 5.47
CA ILE A 33 10.09 1.72 5.28
C ILE A 33 9.81 0.37 5.97
N GLY A 34 10.71 -0.60 5.83
CA GLY A 34 10.58 -1.89 6.50
C GLY A 34 10.58 -1.74 8.02
N GLU A 35 11.51 -0.96 8.57
CA GLU A 35 11.56 -0.64 10.01
C GLU A 35 10.27 0.04 10.49
N TRP A 36 9.77 1.02 9.73
CA TRP A 36 8.54 1.73 10.03
C TRP A 36 7.32 0.79 10.04
N LYS A 37 7.20 -0.10 9.05
CA LYS A 37 6.11 -1.08 8.97
C LYS A 37 6.15 -2.10 10.10
N ASN A 38 7.33 -2.45 10.58
CA ASN A 38 7.52 -3.35 11.71
C ASN A 38 7.37 -2.66 13.08
N SER A 39 7.13 -1.35 13.12
CA SER A 39 6.87 -0.66 14.38
C SER A 39 5.53 -1.11 14.99
N PRO A 40 5.43 -1.25 16.32
CA PRO A 40 4.20 -1.75 16.97
C PRO A 40 2.94 -0.99 16.55
N CYS A 41 3.03 0.34 16.46
CA CYS A 41 1.88 1.18 16.08
C CYS A 41 1.41 0.97 14.64
N VAL A 42 2.31 0.62 13.71
CA VAL A 42 1.95 0.39 12.30
C VAL A 42 1.41 -1.03 12.11
N ILE A 43 1.98 -2.01 12.81
CA ILE A 43 1.43 -3.39 12.85
C ILE A 43 0.01 -3.36 13.41
N GLU A 44 -0.20 -2.68 14.53
CA GLU A 44 -1.54 -2.53 15.13
C GLU A 44 -2.50 -1.81 14.18
N ALA A 45 -2.07 -0.71 13.56
CA ALA A 45 -2.85 0.01 12.57
C ALA A 45 -3.24 -0.88 11.37
N TYR A 46 -2.36 -1.79 10.95
CA TYR A 46 -2.63 -2.74 9.88
C TYR A 46 -3.62 -3.82 10.31
N SER A 47 -3.50 -4.39 11.51
CA SER A 47 -4.49 -5.35 12.02
C SER A 47 -5.88 -4.70 12.15
N ASN A 48 -5.93 -3.46 12.63
CA ASN A 48 -7.18 -2.73 12.87
C ASN A 48 -7.97 -2.39 11.59
N ILE A 49 -7.36 -2.43 10.40
CA ILE A 49 -8.12 -2.26 9.14
C ILE A 49 -8.86 -3.52 8.71
N TRP A 50 -8.57 -4.67 9.34
CA TRP A 50 -9.22 -5.96 9.11
C TRP A 50 -10.12 -6.41 10.24
N ASP A 51 -10.20 -5.62 11.31
CA ASP A 51 -10.99 -5.99 12.47
C ASP A 51 -12.46 -6.12 12.08
N SER A 52 -13.07 -7.22 12.53
CA SER A 52 -14.43 -7.62 12.16
C SER A 52 -15.49 -6.80 12.87
N ASP A 53 -15.08 -6.05 13.90
CA ASP A 53 -15.92 -5.07 14.56
C ASP A 53 -16.13 -3.85 13.64
N ASP A 54 -17.20 -3.11 13.87
CA ASP A 54 -17.48 -1.89 13.08
C ASP A 54 -16.35 -0.84 13.17
N SER A 55 -15.32 -1.04 14.01
CA SER A 55 -14.17 -0.14 14.21
C SER A 55 -13.34 0.03 12.94
N SER A 56 -13.12 -1.02 12.15
CA SER A 56 -12.38 -0.95 10.89
C SER A 56 -13.07 0.01 9.91
N LEU A 57 -14.37 -0.16 9.69
CA LEU A 57 -15.18 0.72 8.86
C LEU A 57 -15.26 2.13 9.45
N VAL A 58 -15.39 2.29 10.76
CA VAL A 58 -15.36 3.61 11.42
C VAL A 58 -14.06 4.36 11.13
N ASN A 59 -12.92 3.68 11.18
CA ASN A 59 -11.62 4.29 10.89
C ASN A 59 -11.49 4.66 9.40
N ILE A 60 -11.92 3.79 8.50
CA ILE A 60 -11.97 4.09 7.06
C ILE A 60 -12.88 5.29 6.78
N ASN A 61 -14.03 5.38 7.44
CA ASN A 61 -14.97 6.49 7.30
C ASN A 61 -14.39 7.81 7.81
N LYS A 62 -13.65 7.78 8.94
CA LYS A 62 -12.92 8.94 9.45
C LYS A 62 -11.84 9.39 8.47
N ILE A 63 -11.11 8.46 7.86
CA ILE A 63 -10.10 8.75 6.83
C ILE A 63 -10.75 9.41 5.61
N ILE A 64 -11.87 8.85 5.12
CA ILE A 64 -12.62 9.43 3.99
C ILE A 64 -13.09 10.85 4.31
N THR A 65 -13.70 11.05 5.48
CA THR A 65 -14.22 12.37 5.88
C THR A 65 -13.10 13.41 5.99
N LYS A 66 -11.91 13.00 6.43
CA LYS A 66 -10.75 13.89 6.57
C LYS A 66 -10.06 14.16 5.23
N ALA A 67 -9.93 13.17 4.36
CA ALA A 67 -9.31 13.30 3.04
C ALA A 67 -10.23 14.01 2.03
N MET A 68 -11.54 13.83 2.17
CA MET A 68 -12.56 14.24 1.19
C MET A 68 -13.81 14.80 1.89
N PRO A 69 -13.69 15.95 2.59
CA PRO A 69 -14.80 16.52 3.37
C PRO A 69 -15.98 17.00 2.51
N LYS A 70 -15.79 17.17 1.19
CA LYS A 70 -16.86 17.58 0.25
C LYS A 70 -17.61 16.38 -0.32
N GLU A 71 -16.89 15.32 -0.67
CA GLU A 71 -17.42 14.08 -1.23
C GLU A 71 -18.13 13.24 -0.16
N SER A 72 -17.57 13.16 1.05
CA SER A 72 -18.18 12.45 2.20
C SER A 72 -19.57 12.98 2.60
N LYS A 73 -19.86 14.27 2.33
CA LYS A 73 -21.16 14.89 2.61
C LYS A 73 -22.22 14.59 1.54
N LYS A 74 -21.80 14.25 0.32
CA LYS A 74 -22.68 14.11 -0.85
C LYS A 74 -23.05 12.67 -1.17
N SER A 75 -22.11 11.76 -0.95
CA SER A 75 -22.35 10.33 -1.01
C SER A 75 -22.23 9.81 0.41
N CYS A 76 -23.31 9.22 0.96
CA CYS A 76 -23.09 8.23 2.02
C CYS A 76 -22.01 7.26 1.52
N LEU A 77 -21.16 6.79 2.42
CA LEU A 77 -19.87 6.14 2.14
C LEU A 77 -20.01 5.01 1.11
N ALA A 78 -19.95 5.36 -0.17
CA ALA A 78 -20.30 4.45 -1.24
C ALA A 78 -19.29 3.29 -1.23
N PRO A 79 -19.71 2.06 -1.60
CA PRO A 79 -18.81 0.92 -1.69
C PRO A 79 -17.53 1.22 -2.46
N SER A 80 -17.61 2.01 -3.54
CA SER A 80 -16.46 2.47 -4.32
C SER A 80 -15.50 3.37 -3.53
N LEU A 81 -16.00 4.26 -2.69
CA LEU A 81 -15.19 5.17 -1.89
C LEU A 81 -14.50 4.45 -0.73
N ILE A 82 -15.24 3.55 -0.06
CA ILE A 82 -14.70 2.66 0.98
C ILE A 82 -13.62 1.77 0.38
N SER A 83 -13.92 1.08 -0.73
CA SER A 83 -12.97 0.18 -1.42
C SER A 83 -11.68 0.88 -1.82
N PHE A 84 -11.78 2.09 -2.38
CA PHE A 84 -10.60 2.84 -2.81
C PHE A 84 -9.75 3.27 -1.62
N THR A 85 -10.39 3.73 -0.54
CA THR A 85 -9.71 4.12 0.69
C THR A 85 -9.03 2.93 1.34
N LEU A 86 -9.75 1.81 1.49
CA LEU A 86 -9.21 0.58 2.05
C LEU A 86 -8.04 0.03 1.22
N ALA A 87 -8.12 0.09 -0.12
CA ALA A 87 -7.03 -0.29 -1.00
C ALA A 87 -5.77 0.57 -0.79
N VAL A 88 -5.92 1.89 -0.61
CA VAL A 88 -4.80 2.78 -0.29
C VAL A 88 -4.22 2.47 1.09
N CYS A 89 -5.07 2.30 2.11
CA CYS A 89 -4.64 1.96 3.47
C CYS A 89 -3.84 0.65 3.48
N CYS A 90 -4.38 -0.38 2.81
CA CYS A 90 -3.72 -1.67 2.66
C CYS A 90 -2.36 -1.52 1.97
N VAL A 91 -2.24 -0.82 0.84
CA VAL A 91 -0.93 -0.64 0.16
C VAL A 91 0.08 0.08 1.07
N VAL A 92 -0.33 1.10 1.82
CA VAL A 92 0.57 1.88 2.67
C VAL A 92 1.02 1.08 3.90
N LEU A 93 0.12 0.33 4.52
CA LEU A 93 0.39 -0.37 5.78
C LEU A 93 0.91 -1.80 5.59
N ASN A 94 0.76 -2.40 4.40
CA ASN A 94 1.06 -3.82 4.13
C ASN A 94 2.47 -4.22 4.60
N PRO A 95 2.62 -5.05 5.65
CA PRO A 95 3.93 -5.42 6.19
C PRO A 95 4.73 -6.32 5.24
N HIS A 96 4.11 -6.91 4.21
CA HIS A 96 4.76 -7.84 3.28
C HIS A 96 5.53 -7.15 2.15
N THR A 97 5.55 -5.81 2.09
CA THR A 97 6.28 -5.05 1.08
C THR A 97 7.06 -3.91 1.72
N ASP A 98 8.20 -3.54 1.15
CA ASP A 98 8.96 -2.35 1.58
C ASP A 98 8.53 -1.08 0.83
N GLU A 99 7.36 -1.12 0.21
CA GLU A 99 6.80 0.00 -0.55
C GLU A 99 5.55 0.57 0.11
N ILE A 100 5.46 1.90 0.07
CA ILE A 100 4.26 2.65 0.48
C ILE A 100 3.71 3.51 -0.66
N LYS A 101 4.17 3.26 -1.89
CA LYS A 101 3.76 3.99 -3.09
C LYS A 101 2.47 3.40 -3.62
N CYS A 102 1.43 4.22 -3.65
CA CYS A 102 0.13 3.85 -4.22
C CYS A 102 0.19 3.92 -5.75
N SER A 103 0.75 2.89 -6.39
CA SER A 103 0.70 2.76 -7.84
C SER A 103 -0.73 2.45 -8.30
N GLU A 104 -1.07 2.82 -9.54
CA GLU A 104 -2.39 2.52 -10.09
C GLU A 104 -2.64 1.00 -10.13
N LYS A 105 -1.62 0.21 -10.44
CA LYS A 105 -1.69 -1.26 -10.50
C LYS A 105 -1.96 -1.87 -9.12
N SER A 106 -1.17 -1.51 -8.11
CA SER A 106 -1.28 -2.09 -6.75
C SER A 106 -2.60 -1.72 -6.07
N VAL A 107 -3.06 -0.47 -6.25
CA VAL A 107 -4.37 -0.02 -5.74
C VAL A 107 -5.51 -0.69 -6.50
N LYS A 108 -5.45 -0.77 -7.84
CA LYS A 108 -6.53 -1.35 -8.65
C LYS A 108 -6.77 -2.83 -8.35
N LYS A 109 -5.72 -3.63 -8.18
CA LYS A 109 -5.84 -5.06 -7.81
C LYS A 109 -6.70 -5.25 -6.56
N ARG A 110 -6.43 -4.47 -5.49
CA ARG A 110 -7.16 -4.52 -4.22
C ARG A 110 -8.56 -3.93 -4.32
N TYR A 111 -8.68 -2.77 -4.98
CA TYR A 111 -9.95 -2.07 -5.17
C TYR A 111 -11.03 -2.95 -5.78
N VAL A 112 -10.70 -3.71 -6.83
CA VAL A 112 -11.69 -4.57 -7.53
C VAL A 112 -12.23 -5.65 -6.59
N VAL A 113 -11.36 -6.27 -5.79
CA VAL A 113 -11.76 -7.28 -4.79
C VAL A 113 -12.69 -6.67 -3.75
N PHE A 114 -12.28 -5.55 -3.13
CA PHE A 114 -13.07 -4.91 -2.07
C PHE A 114 -14.41 -4.38 -2.58
N LEU A 115 -14.45 -3.83 -3.79
CA LEU A 115 -15.68 -3.34 -4.38
C LEU A 115 -16.68 -4.46 -4.60
N SER A 116 -16.22 -5.62 -5.10
CA SER A 116 -17.08 -6.78 -5.28
C SER A 116 -17.67 -7.24 -3.94
N LEU A 117 -16.84 -7.35 -2.90
CA LEU A 117 -17.28 -7.79 -1.57
C LEU A 117 -18.30 -6.83 -0.96
N LEU A 118 -18.02 -5.52 -0.98
CA LEU A 118 -18.91 -4.52 -0.41
C LEU A 118 -20.24 -4.41 -1.18
N ASN A 119 -20.23 -4.61 -2.50
CA ASN A 119 -21.47 -4.69 -3.28
C ASN A 119 -22.32 -5.91 -2.91
N ASP A 120 -21.68 -7.00 -2.46
CA ASP A 120 -22.33 -8.21 -1.94
C ASP A 120 -22.65 -8.10 -0.44
N ASN A 121 -22.49 -6.93 0.18
CA ASN A 121 -22.63 -6.69 1.63
C ASN A 121 -21.71 -7.57 2.51
N LYS A 122 -20.54 -7.93 1.99
CA LYS A 122 -19.49 -8.66 2.72
C LYS A 122 -18.40 -7.69 3.17
N ILE A 123 -17.95 -7.84 4.41
CA ILE A 123 -16.82 -7.06 4.94
C ILE A 123 -15.53 -7.64 4.35
N PRO A 124 -14.66 -6.82 3.75
CA PRO A 124 -13.37 -7.28 3.26
C PRO A 124 -12.44 -7.73 4.39
N GLU A 125 -11.81 -8.87 4.20
CA GLU A 125 -10.83 -9.45 5.10
C GLU A 125 -9.45 -9.55 4.43
N GLU A 126 -8.40 -9.66 5.23
CA GLU A 126 -7.03 -9.85 4.73
C GLU A 126 -6.90 -11.10 3.85
N SER A 127 -7.60 -12.17 4.21
CA SER A 127 -7.64 -13.45 3.49
C SER A 127 -8.00 -13.27 2.01
N ASN A 128 -8.82 -12.27 1.68
CA ASN A 128 -9.28 -12.01 0.32
C ASN A 128 -8.18 -11.50 -0.61
N ILE A 129 -7.09 -10.96 -0.08
CA ILE A 129 -5.98 -10.37 -0.85
C ILE A 129 -4.63 -11.07 -0.66
N MET A 130 -4.58 -12.17 0.10
CA MET A 130 -3.33 -12.91 0.32
C MET A 130 -2.63 -13.34 -0.96
N HIS A 131 -3.38 -13.70 -2.01
CA HIS A 131 -2.81 -14.06 -3.32
C HIS A 131 -2.10 -12.87 -3.99
N ILE A 132 -2.68 -11.67 -3.89
CA ILE A 132 -2.08 -10.42 -4.41
C ILE A 132 -0.78 -10.12 -3.66
N GLN A 133 -0.79 -10.27 -2.33
CA GLN A 133 0.40 -10.04 -1.50
C GLN A 133 1.52 -11.03 -1.84
N LYS A 134 1.21 -12.32 -2.00
CA LYS A 134 2.19 -13.35 -2.38
C LYS A 134 2.80 -13.12 -3.75
N GLU A 135 2.03 -12.65 -4.73
CA GLU A 135 2.55 -12.27 -6.05
C GLU A 135 3.54 -11.09 -5.95
N GLU A 136 3.20 -10.09 -5.14
CA GLU A 136 4.04 -8.90 -4.93
C GLU A 136 5.35 -9.22 -4.21
N SER A 137 5.34 -10.14 -3.24
CA SER A 137 6.55 -10.60 -2.56
C SER A 137 7.50 -11.36 -3.50
N LYS A 138 6.97 -12.24 -4.36
CA LYS A 138 7.79 -13.04 -5.31
C LYS A 138 8.47 -12.21 -6.40
N MET A 139 7.83 -11.11 -6.84
CA MET A 139 8.45 -10.23 -7.84
C MET A 139 9.73 -9.55 -7.30
N LYS A 140 9.84 -9.36 -5.98
CA LYS A 140 11.02 -8.78 -5.33
C LYS A 140 12.22 -9.74 -5.36
N ASP A 141 11.98 -11.03 -5.12
CA ASP A 141 13.05 -12.04 -5.08
C ASP A 141 13.73 -12.19 -6.46
N ASN A 142 12.97 -12.04 -7.55
CA ASN A 142 13.50 -12.14 -8.90
C ASN A 142 14.28 -10.90 -9.38
N GLU A 143 13.98 -9.70 -8.85
CA GLU A 143 14.69 -8.46 -9.21
C GLU A 143 16.01 -8.29 -8.46
N SER A 144 16.29 -9.18 -7.50
CA SER A 144 17.50 -9.19 -6.66
C SER A 144 18.65 -10.02 -7.25
N ILE A 145 18.43 -10.71 -8.39
CA ILE A 145 19.41 -11.56 -9.07
C ILE A 145 19.82 -10.90 -10.40
N GLU A 146 20.40 -9.71 -10.33
CA GLU A 146 21.32 -9.22 -11.37
C GLU A 146 22.60 -8.77 -10.65
N ASP A 147 23.25 -9.73 -9.99
CA ASP A 147 24.60 -9.56 -9.47
C ASP A 147 25.60 -9.54 -10.64
N HIS A 148 26.26 -8.40 -10.71
CA HIS A 148 27.63 -8.17 -11.16
C HIS A 148 28.52 -9.42 -11.06
N ASP A 149 28.84 -10.06 -12.19
CA ASP A 149 30.04 -10.89 -12.29
C ASP A 149 30.54 -10.98 -13.74
N SER A 150 31.61 -10.25 -14.02
CA SER A 150 32.54 -10.47 -15.14
C SER A 150 33.77 -9.58 -14.89
N GLU A 151 34.47 -9.80 -13.77
CA GLU A 151 35.91 -9.55 -13.71
C GLU A 151 36.59 -10.78 -14.34
N GLU A 152 36.94 -10.70 -15.63
CA GLU A 152 38.08 -11.46 -16.15
C GLU A 152 39.19 -10.47 -16.47
N GLU A 153 40.08 -10.27 -15.49
CA GLU A 153 41.46 -9.89 -15.78
C GLU A 153 42.12 -11.01 -16.59
N THR A 154 42.44 -10.75 -17.85
CA THR A 154 43.52 -11.47 -18.53
C THR A 154 44.66 -10.48 -18.75
N ASP A 155 45.63 -10.58 -17.84
CA ASP A 155 46.99 -10.05 -17.91
C ASP A 155 47.70 -10.65 -19.14
N ASP A 156 47.77 -9.90 -20.24
CA ASP A 156 48.70 -10.21 -21.34
C ASP A 156 49.79 -9.14 -21.40
N ARG A 157 50.83 -9.41 -20.62
CA ARG A 157 52.16 -8.81 -20.78
C ARG A 157 52.80 -9.32 -22.06
N ASN A 158 53.50 -8.41 -22.72
CA ASN A 158 54.47 -8.59 -23.81
C ASN A 158 53.90 -8.78 -25.22
N LEU A 159 53.81 -7.67 -25.93
CA LEU A 159 54.42 -7.61 -27.25
C LEU A 159 55.21 -6.30 -27.35
N PHE A 160 56.52 -6.40 -27.16
CA PHE A 160 57.50 -5.37 -27.52
C PHE A 160 57.66 -5.32 -29.05
N ASP A 161 58.01 -4.12 -29.52
CA ASP A 161 58.44 -3.68 -30.87
C ASP A 161 57.37 -3.48 -31.97
#